data_AF-A0AAU5Y248-F1
#
_entry.id   AF-A0AAU5Y248-F1
#
_cell.length_a   1.000
_cell.length_b   1.000
_cell.length_c   1.000
_cell.angle_alpha   90.00
_cell.angle_beta   90.00
_cell.angle_gamma   90.00
#
_symmetry.space_group_name_H-M   'P 1'
#
loop_
_entity.id
_entity.type
_entity.pdbx_description
1 polymer ?
#
loop_
_entity_poly.entity_id
_entity_poly.type
_entity_poly.pdbx_seq_one_letter_code
_entity_poly.pdbx_strand_id
1 'polypeptide(L)'
;MTTFSAVVTTGIYCRPGCGAKPLAENVKTFELAAEAEAAGFRACLRCRPYRVAGPVAADAPELVCRAVQLIIAGALDTGTEAALGQRLAVSPRHLRRLFHDHLGVTPDQLARSRRAHFARRLLDDSDLTVADVAFAAGFGSLRQFNRDMKLVFRASPVELRNRRRKADRIAADGGLTMRLPFAPPLHWEALSAFLAERAVPGVESVRDGVYRRTISLDGEAGVIEVGRGGDDHLLLTAHMPFWEGLIHVVDRVGRMVGVDADTAPAEAALADDPVLGPLLRERPGLRVPGAWGFFEVAVEAVLSQYSVRARVRRQLAALVEAAGQRVPGLEHGLTHLFPSAETLAQADLAGARLPATTARTLRTFAAAVAADETLLDPGASLADCTAALTALPGIEQSTAQEIALRLGHADAFPATERTLETMLLEHDVSANAGRLAAAWHPWRAFAATHLIAAGVPTPAA
;
A
#
# COMPACT_ATOMS: atom_id res chain seq x y z
N MET A 1 3.38 1.78 -23.38
CA MET A 1 4.65 2.48 -23.09
C MET A 1 4.36 3.61 -22.13
N THR A 2 4.72 3.42 -20.86
CA THR A 2 4.45 4.30 -19.71
C THR A 2 5.71 5.09 -19.32
N THR A 3 6.50 5.51 -20.31
CA THR A 3 7.80 6.17 -20.07
C THR A 3 7.68 7.68 -19.96
N PHE A 4 8.54 8.29 -19.14
CA PHE A 4 8.68 9.74 -19.04
C PHE A 4 9.44 10.26 -20.26
N SER A 5 8.99 11.37 -20.83
CA SER A 5 9.64 11.99 -21.99
C SER A 5 10.30 13.31 -21.59
N ALA A 6 11.59 13.46 -21.88
CA ALA A 6 12.40 14.60 -21.53
C ALA A 6 12.90 15.35 -22.75
N VAL A 7 12.71 16.68 -22.76
CA VAL A 7 13.03 17.53 -23.91
C VAL A 7 14.36 18.24 -23.67
N VAL A 8 15.41 17.85 -24.42
CA VAL A 8 16.79 18.30 -24.24
C VAL A 8 16.91 19.82 -24.29
N THR A 9 16.24 20.46 -25.24
CA THR A 9 16.30 21.93 -25.43
C THR A 9 15.72 22.73 -24.26
N THR A 10 14.80 22.15 -23.50
CA THR A 10 14.17 22.83 -22.35
C THR A 10 14.68 22.33 -20.99
N GLY A 11 15.30 21.14 -20.95
CA GLY A 11 15.68 20.46 -19.72
C GLY A 11 14.49 20.05 -18.86
N ILE A 12 13.34 19.75 -19.46
CA ILE A 12 12.08 19.39 -18.77
C ILE A 12 11.66 17.97 -19.13
N TYR A 13 11.25 17.18 -18.14
CA TYR A 13 10.59 15.89 -18.37
C TYR A 13 9.08 15.93 -18.05
N CYS A 14 8.32 15.18 -18.85
CA CYS A 14 6.87 15.11 -18.85
C CYS A 14 6.39 13.71 -18.48
N ARG A 15 5.17 13.64 -17.95
CA ARG A 15 4.50 12.37 -17.63
C ARG A 15 4.19 11.56 -18.89
N PRO A 16 4.03 10.23 -18.78
CA PRO A 16 3.46 9.42 -19.86
C PRO A 16 2.11 9.98 -20.32
N GLY A 17 1.86 9.98 -21.63
CA GLY A 17 0.61 10.52 -22.22
C GLY A 17 0.48 12.04 -22.18
N CYS A 18 1.55 12.80 -21.92
CA CYS A 18 1.51 14.25 -21.99
C CYS A 18 1.23 14.74 -23.43
N GLY A 19 0.27 15.66 -23.61
CA GLY A 19 -0.05 16.25 -24.91
C GLY A 19 1.00 17.21 -25.50
N ALA A 20 2.20 17.29 -24.93
CA ALA A 20 3.29 18.07 -25.51
C ALA A 20 3.83 17.38 -26.77
N LYS A 21 4.14 18.16 -27.81
CA LYS A 21 4.62 17.65 -29.11
C LYS A 21 6.00 18.25 -29.47
N PRO A 22 7.07 17.91 -28.74
CA PRO A 22 8.44 18.31 -29.11
C PRO A 22 8.90 17.59 -30.39
N LEU A 23 9.94 18.12 -31.04
CA LEU A 23 10.61 17.43 -32.15
C LEU A 23 11.26 16.14 -31.63
N ALA A 24 11.09 15.02 -32.34
CA ALA A 24 11.53 13.69 -31.90
C ALA A 24 13.04 13.62 -31.58
N GLU A 25 13.88 14.30 -32.37
CA GLU A 25 15.33 14.38 -32.15
C GLU A 25 15.73 15.02 -30.80
N ASN A 26 14.83 15.81 -30.20
CA ASN A 26 15.05 16.51 -28.95
C ASN A 26 14.47 15.75 -27.74
N VAL A 27 13.95 14.54 -27.92
CA VAL A 27 13.30 13.74 -26.88
C VAL A 27 14.21 12.60 -26.42
N LYS A 28 14.39 12.50 -25.10
CA LYS A 28 14.92 11.31 -24.42
C LYS A 28 13.81 10.68 -23.59
N THR A 29 13.78 9.36 -23.50
CA THR A 29 12.82 8.63 -22.68
C THR A 29 13.49 8.03 -21.45
N PHE A 30 12.75 7.97 -20.35
CA PHE A 30 13.20 7.43 -19.07
C PHE A 30 12.09 6.57 -18.46
N GLU A 31 12.45 5.49 -17.79
CA GLU A 31 11.46 4.63 -17.12
C GLU A 31 10.99 5.24 -15.81
N LEU A 32 11.91 5.91 -15.09
CA LEU A 32 11.65 6.54 -13.82
C LEU A 32 11.85 8.05 -13.87
N ALA A 33 11.02 8.78 -13.11
CA ALA A 33 11.21 10.21 -12.92
C ALA A 33 12.58 10.53 -12.28
N ALA A 34 13.02 9.70 -11.33
CA ALA A 34 14.33 9.82 -10.69
C ALA A 34 15.49 9.71 -11.69
N GLU A 35 15.33 8.90 -12.75
CA GLU A 35 16.34 8.73 -13.80
C GLU A 35 16.45 10.01 -14.65
N ALA A 36 15.31 10.58 -15.04
CA ALA A 36 15.28 11.87 -15.73
C ALA A 36 15.91 13.00 -14.88
N GLU A 37 15.66 13.00 -13.57
CA GLU A 37 16.25 13.96 -12.62
C GLU A 37 17.76 13.78 -12.48
N ALA A 38 18.24 12.54 -12.40
CA ALA A 38 19.66 12.20 -12.37
C ALA A 38 20.36 12.62 -13.67
N ALA A 39 19.67 12.53 -14.80
CA ALA A 39 20.12 13.05 -16.10
C ALA A 39 20.01 14.58 -16.22
N GLY A 40 19.59 15.27 -15.17
CA GLY A 40 19.58 16.73 -15.07
C GLY A 40 18.29 17.39 -15.56
N PHE A 41 17.25 16.65 -15.89
CA PHE A 41 15.95 17.22 -16.29
C PHE A 41 15.10 17.57 -15.06
N ARG A 42 14.31 18.64 -15.14
CA ARG A 42 13.34 18.99 -14.09
C ARG A 42 11.94 18.52 -14.42
N ALA A 43 11.14 18.26 -13.39
CA ALA A 43 9.72 17.94 -13.57
C ALA A 43 8.96 19.08 -14.28
N CYS A 44 8.12 18.72 -15.24
CA CYS A 44 7.22 19.66 -15.90
C CYS A 44 6.17 20.20 -14.92
N LEU A 45 6.11 21.53 -14.78
CA LEU A 45 5.14 22.19 -13.90
C LEU A 45 3.73 22.25 -14.51
N ARG A 46 3.61 22.00 -15.82
CA ARG A 46 2.33 22.00 -16.56
C ARG A 46 1.64 20.65 -16.49
N CYS A 47 2.34 19.56 -16.85
CA CYS A 47 1.76 18.21 -16.85
C CYS A 47 1.94 17.46 -15.52
N ARG A 48 2.77 18.00 -14.61
CA ARG A 48 2.92 17.55 -13.22
C ARG A 48 3.16 16.04 -13.07
N PRO A 49 4.32 15.54 -13.52
CA PRO A 49 4.64 14.12 -13.45
C PRO A 49 4.69 13.55 -12.03
N TYR A 50 4.83 14.39 -11.00
CA TYR A 50 4.75 14.02 -9.58
C TYR A 50 3.32 13.79 -9.06
N ARG A 51 2.29 13.97 -9.89
CA ARG A 51 0.87 13.72 -9.53
C ARG A 51 0.30 12.46 -10.17
N VAL A 52 1.09 11.71 -10.92
CA VAL A 52 0.65 10.43 -11.49
C VAL A 52 1.28 9.29 -10.71
N ALA A 53 0.56 8.18 -10.61
CA ALA A 53 1.14 6.92 -10.18
C ALA A 53 2.23 6.53 -11.20
N GLY A 54 3.42 6.22 -10.70
CA GLY A 54 4.51 5.67 -11.51
C GLY A 54 4.65 4.20 -11.15
N PRO A 55 4.45 3.25 -12.09
CA PRO A 55 4.73 1.86 -11.80
C PRO A 55 6.24 1.72 -11.52
N VAL A 56 6.60 0.95 -10.49
CA VAL A 56 7.96 0.46 -10.33
C VAL A 56 8.09 -0.73 -11.28
N ALA A 57 9.13 -0.73 -12.12
CA ALA A 57 9.33 -1.76 -13.14
C ALA A 57 9.35 -3.17 -12.53
N ALA A 58 8.65 -4.10 -13.18
CA ALA A 58 8.41 -5.47 -12.72
C ALA A 58 9.58 -6.44 -12.97
N ASP A 59 10.65 -6.00 -13.63
CA ASP A 59 11.76 -6.82 -14.12
C ASP A 59 13.06 -6.70 -13.30
N ALA A 60 13.04 -5.96 -12.19
CA ALA A 60 14.20 -5.84 -11.31
C ALA A 60 14.43 -7.12 -10.47
N PRO A 61 15.70 -7.46 -10.13
CA PRO A 61 15.99 -8.57 -9.22
C PRO A 61 15.31 -8.40 -7.87
N GLU A 62 14.95 -9.52 -7.24
CA GLU A 62 14.28 -9.56 -5.93
C GLU A 62 14.97 -8.67 -4.88
N LEU A 63 16.31 -8.69 -4.85
CA LEU A 63 17.09 -7.84 -3.95
C LEU A 63 16.88 -6.34 -4.18
N VAL A 64 16.76 -5.90 -5.45
CA VAL A 64 16.49 -4.50 -5.80
C VAL A 64 15.06 -4.15 -5.41
N CYS A 65 14.09 -5.02 -5.70
CA CYS A 65 12.70 -4.83 -5.28
C CYS A 65 12.60 -4.67 -3.75
N ARG A 66 13.24 -5.55 -2.97
CA ARG A 66 13.28 -5.47 -1.51
C ARG A 66 13.92 -4.17 -1.01
N ALA A 67 15.02 -3.76 -1.62
CA ALA A 67 15.67 -2.49 -1.30
C ALA A 67 14.76 -1.28 -1.59
N VAL A 68 14.03 -1.28 -2.71
CA VAL A 68 13.04 -0.24 -3.03
C VAL A 68 11.93 -0.21 -1.98
N GLN A 69 11.40 -1.36 -1.55
CA GLN A 69 10.39 -1.42 -0.48
C GLN A 69 10.93 -0.86 0.85
N LEU A 70 12.17 -1.16 1.22
CA LEU A 70 12.81 -0.57 2.41
C LEU A 70 12.98 0.95 2.28
N ILE A 71 13.32 1.46 1.10
CA ILE A 71 13.40 2.91 0.84
C ILE A 71 12.03 3.56 0.95
N ILE A 72 10.98 2.94 0.39
CA ILE A 72 9.58 3.38 0.52
C ILE A 72 9.18 3.43 2.01
N ALA A 73 9.62 2.44 2.80
CA ALA A 73 9.41 2.38 4.24
C ALA A 73 10.28 3.35 5.06
N GLY A 74 11.09 4.21 4.42
CA GLY A 74 11.86 5.26 5.10
C GLY A 74 13.27 4.88 5.54
N ALA A 75 13.83 3.76 5.05
CA ALA A 75 15.18 3.33 5.46
C ALA A 75 16.30 4.36 5.19
N LEU A 76 16.09 5.32 4.28
CA LEU A 76 17.04 6.39 3.94
C LEU A 76 16.57 7.79 4.38
N ASP A 77 15.56 7.87 5.25
CA ASP A 77 15.10 9.16 5.78
C ASP A 77 16.08 9.70 6.84
N THR A 78 16.51 8.81 7.74
CA THR A 78 17.56 9.04 8.74
C THR A 78 18.74 8.07 8.63
N GLY A 79 18.58 6.98 7.89
CA GLY A 79 19.60 5.96 7.70
C GLY A 79 20.62 6.28 6.61
N THR A 80 21.48 5.30 6.32
CA THR A 80 22.50 5.40 5.26
C THR A 80 22.43 4.19 4.34
N GLU A 81 22.95 4.32 3.12
CA GLU A 81 23.04 3.19 2.19
C GLU A 81 23.91 2.04 2.74
N ALA A 82 24.85 2.34 3.64
CA ALA A 82 25.63 1.31 4.33
C ALA A 82 24.74 0.45 5.26
N ALA A 83 23.88 1.10 6.04
CA ALA A 83 22.91 0.42 6.91
C ALA A 83 21.88 -0.37 6.07
N LEU A 84 21.41 0.20 4.96
CA LEU A 84 20.51 -0.49 4.02
C LEU A 84 21.17 -1.74 3.42
N GLY A 85 22.43 -1.64 2.98
CA GLY A 85 23.20 -2.77 2.48
C GLY A 85 23.39 -3.87 3.54
N GLN A 86 23.70 -3.50 4.79
CA GLN A 86 23.80 -4.45 5.90
C GLN A 86 22.50 -5.24 6.13
N ARG A 87 21.34 -4.57 6.11
CA ARG A 87 20.02 -5.23 6.25
C ARG A 87 19.73 -6.22 5.12
N LEU A 88 20.31 -6.00 3.94
CA LEU A 88 20.16 -6.84 2.76
C LEU A 88 21.33 -7.81 2.56
N ALA A 89 22.25 -7.91 3.53
CA ALA A 89 23.46 -8.73 3.46
C ALA A 89 24.34 -8.47 2.22
N VAL A 90 24.40 -7.22 1.74
CA VAL A 90 25.22 -6.79 0.60
C VAL A 90 26.04 -5.54 0.90
N SER A 91 27.17 -5.38 0.20
CA SER A 91 27.93 -4.13 0.31
C SER A 91 27.18 -2.94 -0.33
N PRO A 92 27.29 -1.71 0.23
CA PRO A 92 26.66 -0.54 -0.38
C PRO A 92 27.13 -0.26 -1.81
N ARG A 93 28.39 -0.62 -2.16
CA ARG A 93 28.88 -0.51 -3.55
C ARG A 93 28.14 -1.45 -4.50
N HIS A 94 27.91 -2.69 -4.08
CA HIS A 94 27.16 -3.66 -4.86
C HIS A 94 25.70 -3.22 -5.03
N LEU A 95 25.08 -2.74 -3.95
CA LEU A 95 23.72 -2.20 -3.99
C LEU A 95 23.58 -1.04 -4.97
N ARG A 96 24.50 -0.05 -4.93
CA ARG A 96 24.53 1.06 -5.89
C ARG A 96 24.64 0.59 -7.33
N ARG A 97 25.49 -0.40 -7.59
CA ARG A 97 25.67 -0.95 -8.94
C ARG A 97 24.37 -1.57 -9.45
N LEU A 98 23.74 -2.44 -8.65
CA LEU A 98 22.46 -3.05 -9.02
C LEU A 98 21.36 -1.99 -9.26
N PHE A 99 21.30 -0.97 -8.42
CA PHE A 99 20.38 0.15 -8.60
C PHE A 99 20.62 0.90 -9.91
N HIS A 100 21.88 1.15 -10.27
CA HIS A 100 22.19 1.80 -11.54
C HIS A 100 21.87 0.90 -12.73
N ASP A 101 22.23 -0.38 -12.66
CA ASP A 101 22.02 -1.35 -13.74
C ASP A 101 20.53 -1.60 -14.02
N HIS A 102 19.67 -1.57 -12.99
CA HIS A 102 18.23 -1.91 -13.12
C HIS A 102 17.28 -0.71 -13.06
N LEU A 103 17.64 0.38 -12.38
CA LEU A 103 16.76 1.55 -12.19
C LEU A 103 17.36 2.85 -12.75
N GLY A 104 18.59 2.82 -13.26
CA GLY A 104 19.28 4.00 -13.79
C GLY A 104 19.71 5.02 -12.73
N VAL A 105 19.42 4.79 -11.45
CA VAL A 105 19.66 5.74 -10.34
C VAL A 105 20.30 5.04 -9.15
N THR A 106 20.87 5.81 -8.22
CA THR A 106 21.31 5.31 -6.90
C THR A 106 20.16 5.25 -5.89
N PRO A 107 20.28 4.46 -4.80
CA PRO A 107 19.29 4.44 -3.72
C PRO A 107 18.97 5.83 -3.16
N ASP A 108 20.00 6.65 -2.87
CA ASP A 108 19.83 8.02 -2.39
C ASP A 108 19.10 8.94 -3.39
N GLN A 109 19.33 8.78 -4.69
CA GLN A 109 18.63 9.56 -5.73
C GLN A 109 17.15 9.18 -5.79
N LEU A 110 16.82 7.89 -5.69
CA LEU A 110 15.44 7.43 -5.63
C LEU A 110 14.72 7.99 -4.39
N ALA A 111 15.33 7.87 -3.20
CA ALA A 111 14.77 8.40 -1.97
C ALA A 111 14.57 9.93 -2.03
N ARG A 112 15.52 10.66 -2.61
CA ARG A 112 15.42 12.11 -2.83
C ARG A 112 14.25 12.48 -3.75
N SER A 113 14.14 11.84 -4.91
CA SER A 113 13.07 12.11 -5.89
C SER A 113 11.70 11.90 -5.23
N ARG A 114 11.52 10.77 -4.53
CA ARG A 114 10.28 10.45 -3.80
C ARG A 114 9.86 11.54 -2.81
N ARG A 115 10.77 11.93 -1.90
CA ARG A 115 10.51 12.97 -0.89
C ARG A 115 10.21 14.33 -1.54
N ALA A 116 10.97 14.71 -2.57
CA ALA A 116 10.75 15.97 -3.28
C ALA A 116 9.39 15.99 -4.00
N HIS A 117 9.00 14.89 -4.65
CA HIS A 117 7.70 14.75 -5.29
C HIS A 117 6.54 14.78 -4.29
N PHE A 118 6.68 14.08 -3.16
CA PHE A 118 5.71 14.12 -2.09
C PHE A 118 5.53 15.53 -1.53
N ALA A 119 6.62 16.20 -1.18
CA ALA A 119 6.59 17.58 -0.72
C ALA A 119 5.94 18.51 -1.74
N ARG A 120 6.25 18.33 -3.03
CA ARG A 120 5.64 19.09 -4.12
C ARG A 120 4.13 18.89 -4.17
N ARG A 121 3.62 17.68 -3.95
CA ARG A 121 2.17 17.42 -3.84
C ARG A 121 1.57 18.16 -2.65
N LEU A 122 2.19 18.12 -1.47
CA LEU A 122 1.71 18.83 -0.29
C LEU A 122 1.70 20.36 -0.46
N LEU A 123 2.72 20.93 -1.12
CA LEU A 123 2.75 22.37 -1.45
C LEU A 123 1.55 22.78 -2.32
N ASP A 124 1.10 21.87 -3.20
CA ASP A 124 -0.01 22.11 -4.09
C ASP A 124 -1.39 21.79 -3.45
N ASP A 125 -1.49 20.73 -2.65
CA ASP A 125 -2.78 20.24 -2.12
C ASP A 125 -3.18 20.92 -0.81
N SER A 126 -2.22 21.38 0.01
CA SER A 126 -2.47 21.84 1.38
C SER A 126 -1.95 23.25 1.69
N ASP A 127 -2.34 23.79 2.85
CA ASP A 127 -1.82 25.04 3.41
C ASP A 127 -0.85 24.85 4.58
N LEU A 128 -0.33 23.63 4.77
CA LEU A 128 0.74 23.36 5.73
C LEU A 128 1.88 24.37 5.58
N THR A 129 2.55 24.72 6.67
CA THR A 129 3.72 25.61 6.57
C THR A 129 4.80 24.95 5.72
N VAL A 130 5.73 25.73 5.17
CA VAL A 130 6.88 25.16 4.43
C VAL A 130 7.67 24.20 5.32
N ALA A 131 7.71 24.46 6.63
CA ALA A 131 8.40 23.62 7.58
C ALA A 131 7.69 22.27 7.78
N ASP A 132 6.39 22.30 8.02
CA ASP A 132 5.59 21.07 8.18
C ASP A 132 5.65 20.21 6.92
N VAL A 133 5.60 20.81 5.73
CA VAL A 133 5.76 20.07 4.46
C VAL A 133 7.10 19.35 4.38
N ALA A 134 8.18 19.94 4.89
CA ALA A 134 9.49 19.32 4.87
C ALA A 134 9.51 18.05 5.74
N PHE A 135 9.04 18.15 6.98
CA PHE A 135 9.04 17.03 7.92
C PHE A 135 8.01 15.96 7.54
N ALA A 136 6.84 16.36 7.04
CA ALA A 136 5.83 15.46 6.51
C ALA A 136 6.32 14.64 5.31
N ALA A 137 7.23 15.21 4.52
CA ALA A 137 7.86 14.54 3.40
C ALA A 137 9.11 13.72 3.76
N GLY A 138 9.43 13.54 5.04
CA GLY A 138 10.57 12.72 5.49
C GLY A 138 11.94 13.41 5.37
N PHE A 139 11.99 14.74 5.31
CA PHE A 139 13.26 15.47 5.36
C PHE A 139 13.69 15.73 6.81
N GLY A 140 14.93 15.34 7.17
CA GLY A 140 15.49 15.59 8.50
C GLY A 140 15.92 17.05 8.75
N SER A 141 15.93 17.91 7.73
CA SER A 141 16.20 19.34 7.92
C SER A 141 15.67 20.22 6.79
N LEU A 142 15.32 21.47 7.12
CA LEU A 142 14.91 22.48 6.14
C LEU A 142 16.02 22.82 5.13
N ARG A 143 17.29 22.72 5.53
CA ARG A 143 18.43 22.96 4.63
C ARG A 143 18.46 21.92 3.51
N GLN A 144 18.36 20.64 3.89
CA GLN A 144 18.30 19.54 2.92
C GLN A 144 17.07 19.65 2.03
N PHE A 145 15.90 19.90 2.62
CA PHE A 145 14.67 20.10 1.88
C PHE A 145 14.79 21.18 0.80
N ASN A 146 15.26 22.38 1.16
CA ASN A 146 15.44 23.47 0.20
C ASN A 146 16.42 23.12 -0.93
N ARG A 147 17.53 22.43 -0.60
CA ARG A 147 18.51 21.98 -1.58
C ARG A 147 17.89 20.98 -2.56
N ASP A 148 17.20 19.98 -2.04
CA ASP A 148 16.68 18.88 -2.85
C ASP A 148 15.50 19.36 -3.73
N MET A 149 14.66 20.28 -3.23
CA MET A 149 13.62 20.94 -4.04
C MET A 149 14.21 21.76 -5.19
N LYS A 150 15.31 22.50 -4.95
CA LYS A 150 16.03 23.21 -6.02
C LYS A 150 16.65 22.25 -7.03
N LEU A 151 17.16 21.10 -6.59
CA LEU A 151 17.75 20.10 -7.47
C LEU A 151 16.70 19.47 -8.40
N VAL A 152 15.56 19.05 -7.85
CA VAL A 152 14.50 18.33 -8.61
C VAL A 152 13.64 19.28 -9.44
N PHE A 153 13.25 20.43 -8.89
CA PHE A 153 12.29 21.34 -9.53
C PHE A 153 12.90 22.62 -10.10
N ARG A 154 14.17 22.90 -9.82
CA ARG A 154 14.85 24.19 -10.13
C ARG A 154 14.08 25.39 -9.58
N ALA A 155 13.46 25.25 -8.41
CA ALA A 155 12.74 26.29 -7.70
C ALA A 155 12.70 26.01 -6.20
N SER A 156 12.57 27.06 -5.40
CA SER A 156 12.38 26.96 -3.95
C SER A 156 10.96 26.51 -3.59
N PRO A 157 10.75 25.95 -2.37
CA PRO A 157 9.41 25.56 -1.90
C PRO A 157 8.37 26.70 -1.93
N VAL A 158 8.78 27.93 -1.61
CA VAL A 158 7.89 29.10 -1.61
C VAL A 158 7.48 29.48 -3.03
N GLU A 159 8.43 29.55 -3.96
CA GLU A 159 8.13 29.82 -5.38
C GLU A 159 7.21 28.74 -5.95
N LEU A 160 7.45 27.49 -5.58
CA LEU A 160 6.64 26.35 -5.95
C LEU A 160 5.21 26.47 -5.42
N ARG A 161 5.02 26.86 -4.15
CA ARG A 161 3.69 27.12 -3.59
C ARG A 161 2.99 28.27 -4.29
N ASN A 162 3.69 29.35 -4.61
CA ASN A 162 3.11 30.49 -5.31
C ASN A 162 2.69 30.16 -6.76
N ARG A 163 3.23 29.09 -7.34
CA ARG A 163 2.83 28.56 -8.67
C ARG A 163 1.63 27.60 -8.60
N ARG A 164 1.10 27.31 -7.42
CA ARG A 164 -0.12 26.52 -7.20
C ARG A 164 -1.32 27.20 -7.86
N ARG A 165 -2.18 26.41 -8.52
CA ARG A 165 -3.48 26.91 -9.05
C ARG A 165 -4.52 26.85 -7.93
N LYS A 166 -5.50 27.75 -7.95
CA LYS A 166 -6.59 27.76 -6.96
C LYS A 166 -7.31 26.40 -6.86
N ALA A 167 -7.51 25.72 -7.99
CA ALA A 167 -8.17 24.40 -8.06
C ALA A 167 -7.31 23.23 -7.50
N ASP A 168 -6.01 23.45 -7.27
CA ASP A 168 -5.15 22.41 -6.70
C ASP A 168 -5.36 22.27 -5.20
N ARG A 169 -5.60 23.40 -4.53
CA ARG A 169 -5.82 23.50 -3.09
C ARG A 169 -7.07 22.70 -2.72
N ILE A 170 -6.90 21.78 -1.78
CA ILE A 170 -8.00 21.05 -1.17
C ILE A 170 -8.34 21.75 0.15
N ALA A 171 -9.60 22.16 0.29
CA ALA A 171 -10.10 22.65 1.57
C ALA A 171 -10.40 21.44 2.44
N ALA A 172 -9.89 21.45 3.68
CA ALA A 172 -10.12 20.37 4.62
C ALA A 172 -10.92 20.86 5.82
N ASP A 173 -11.79 19.99 6.34
CA ASP A 173 -12.73 20.21 7.43
C ASP A 173 -12.38 19.32 8.64
N GLY A 174 -11.15 19.45 9.15
CA GLY A 174 -10.72 18.79 10.39
C GLY A 174 -9.48 17.90 10.26
N GLY A 175 -9.03 17.59 9.04
CA GLY A 175 -7.81 16.81 8.78
C GLY A 175 -6.95 17.40 7.64
N LEU A 176 -5.90 16.69 7.24
CA LEU A 176 -5.09 17.02 6.07
C LEU A 176 -5.52 16.16 4.87
N THR A 177 -6.20 16.77 3.92
CA THR A 177 -6.65 16.07 2.69
C THR A 177 -5.61 16.17 1.58
N MET A 178 -5.38 15.06 0.89
CA MET A 178 -4.43 14.93 -0.21
C MET A 178 -4.93 13.95 -1.28
N ARG A 179 -4.38 14.08 -2.49
CA ARG A 179 -4.66 13.14 -3.58
C ARG A 179 -3.76 11.92 -3.47
N LEU A 180 -4.38 10.74 -3.54
CA LEU A 180 -3.72 9.46 -3.73
C LEU A 180 -3.93 9.02 -5.18
N PRO A 181 -2.98 9.30 -6.09
CA PRO A 181 -3.15 9.04 -7.51
C PRO A 181 -3.09 7.54 -7.84
N PHE A 182 -3.81 7.13 -8.88
CA PHE A 182 -3.77 5.77 -9.42
C PHE A 182 -3.82 5.81 -10.96
N ALA A 183 -3.41 4.71 -11.60
CA ALA A 183 -3.62 4.54 -13.04
C ALA A 183 -5.06 4.05 -13.29
N PRO A 184 -5.92 4.81 -13.99
CA PRO A 184 -7.30 4.37 -14.24
C PRO A 184 -7.35 3.14 -15.18
N PRO A 185 -8.40 2.30 -15.07
CA PRO A 185 -9.55 2.44 -14.18
C PRO A 185 -9.27 1.95 -12.74
N LEU A 186 -10.19 2.29 -11.82
CA LEU A 186 -10.28 1.72 -10.47
C LEU A 186 -11.73 1.38 -10.17
N HIS A 187 -11.99 0.13 -9.79
CA HIS A 187 -13.32 -0.34 -9.37
C HIS A 187 -13.53 -0.19 -7.86
N TRP A 188 -13.66 1.06 -7.39
CA TRP A 188 -13.76 1.42 -5.96
C TRP A 188 -14.93 0.75 -5.25
N GLU A 189 -16.04 0.53 -5.93
CA GLU A 189 -17.28 0.00 -5.33
C GLU A 189 -17.05 -1.43 -4.84
N ALA A 190 -16.42 -2.27 -5.66
CA ALA A 190 -16.02 -3.62 -5.26
C ALA A 190 -14.87 -3.62 -4.24
N LEU A 191 -13.89 -2.71 -4.37
CA LEU A 191 -12.79 -2.58 -3.41
C LEU A 191 -13.28 -2.17 -2.02
N SER A 192 -14.17 -1.18 -1.95
CA SER A 192 -14.76 -0.71 -0.69
C SER A 192 -15.72 -1.74 -0.09
N ALA A 193 -16.46 -2.50 -0.91
CA ALA A 193 -17.26 -3.63 -0.45
C ALA A 193 -16.38 -4.74 0.18
N PHE A 194 -15.26 -5.07 -0.47
CA PHE A 194 -14.27 -6.03 0.05
C PHE A 194 -13.75 -5.60 1.42
N LEU A 195 -13.40 -4.31 1.57
CA LEU A 195 -12.94 -3.74 2.84
C LEU A 195 -14.06 -3.70 3.88
N ALA A 196 -15.30 -3.39 3.50
CA ALA A 196 -16.44 -3.30 4.40
C ALA A 196 -16.81 -4.65 5.04
N GLU A 197 -16.73 -5.73 4.25
CA GLU A 197 -17.00 -7.09 4.70
C GLU A 197 -16.02 -7.52 5.80
N ARG A 198 -14.76 -7.11 5.66
CA ARG A 198 -13.64 -7.45 6.57
C ARG A 198 -13.38 -6.42 7.68
N ALA A 199 -14.09 -5.29 7.63
CA ALA A 199 -13.88 -4.19 8.57
C ALA A 199 -13.98 -4.64 10.04
N VAL A 200 -12.91 -4.42 10.79
CA VAL A 200 -12.81 -4.68 12.23
C VAL A 200 -13.67 -3.66 13.00
N PRO A 201 -14.77 -4.07 13.68
CA PRO A 201 -15.61 -3.12 14.40
C PRO A 201 -14.84 -2.35 15.48
N GLY A 202 -15.03 -1.03 15.54
CA GLY A 202 -14.32 -0.15 16.48
C GLY A 202 -12.96 0.35 15.97
N VAL A 203 -12.38 -0.29 14.95
CA VAL A 203 -11.10 0.09 14.34
C VAL A 203 -11.29 0.59 12.91
N GLU A 204 -12.22 -0.02 12.17
CA GLU A 204 -12.49 0.27 10.77
C GLU A 204 -13.99 0.51 10.54
N SER A 205 -14.31 1.38 9.58
CA SER A 205 -15.69 1.69 9.19
C SER A 205 -15.75 2.01 7.72
N VAL A 206 -16.70 1.42 7.00
CA VAL A 206 -17.02 1.79 5.62
C VAL A 206 -18.45 2.27 5.59
N ARG A 207 -18.64 3.57 5.38
CA ARG A 207 -19.95 4.24 5.34
C ARG A 207 -19.91 5.37 4.32
N ASP A 208 -21.00 5.53 3.59
CA ASP A 208 -21.19 6.61 2.61
C ASP A 208 -20.07 6.65 1.55
N GLY A 209 -19.63 5.46 1.10
CA GLY A 209 -18.57 5.32 0.09
C GLY A 209 -17.16 5.66 0.58
N VAL A 210 -16.97 5.90 1.88
CA VAL A 210 -15.69 6.26 2.50
C VAL A 210 -15.25 5.17 3.47
N TYR A 211 -14.04 4.65 3.25
CA TYR A 211 -13.34 3.79 4.20
C TYR A 211 -12.62 4.64 5.24
N ARG A 212 -12.76 4.29 6.52
CA ARG A 212 -12.10 4.96 7.64
C ARG A 212 -11.45 3.94 8.55
N ARG A 213 -10.30 4.28 9.11
CA ARG A 213 -9.72 3.49 10.20
C ARG A 213 -8.93 4.32 11.18
N THR A 214 -8.81 3.80 12.39
CA THR A 214 -7.81 4.26 13.36
C THR A 214 -6.44 3.70 13.02
N ILE A 215 -5.41 4.47 13.34
CA ILE A 215 -4.00 4.15 13.12
C ILE A 215 -3.19 4.54 14.34
N SER A 216 -2.13 3.77 14.64
CA SER A 216 -1.17 4.11 15.69
C SER A 216 0.09 4.69 15.06
N LEU A 217 0.57 5.80 15.61
CA LEU A 217 1.78 6.51 15.22
C LEU A 217 2.59 6.78 16.50
N ASP A 218 3.65 6.00 16.71
CA ASP A 218 4.48 6.07 17.93
C ASP A 218 3.68 6.00 19.24
N GLY A 219 2.60 5.21 19.25
CA GLY A 219 1.70 5.03 20.41
C GLY A 219 0.55 6.03 20.48
N GLU A 220 0.57 7.08 19.66
CA GLU A 220 -0.51 8.06 19.57
C GLU A 220 -1.54 7.67 18.50
N ALA A 221 -2.80 8.03 18.73
CA ALA A 221 -3.89 7.69 17.82
C ALA A 221 -4.02 8.72 16.67
N GLY A 222 -4.18 8.20 15.46
CA GLY A 222 -4.63 8.96 14.29
C GLY A 222 -5.82 8.29 13.62
N VAL A 223 -6.41 8.97 12.65
CA VAL A 223 -7.47 8.46 11.77
C VAL A 223 -7.11 8.75 10.33
N ILE A 224 -7.38 7.79 9.45
CA ILE A 224 -7.36 8.01 8.00
C ILE A 224 -8.73 7.76 7.40
N GLU A 225 -9.05 8.53 6.37
CA GLU A 225 -10.25 8.38 5.56
C GLU A 225 -9.86 8.29 4.10
N VAL A 226 -10.44 7.35 3.36
CA VAL A 226 -10.20 7.14 1.93
C VAL A 226 -11.51 7.04 1.19
N GLY A 227 -11.68 7.87 0.16
CA GLY A 227 -12.85 7.87 -0.71
C GLY A 227 -12.52 8.24 -2.15
N ARG A 228 -13.52 8.13 -3.04
CA ARG A 228 -13.40 8.59 -4.44
C ARG A 228 -13.09 10.09 -4.50
N GLY A 229 -12.07 10.46 -5.26
CA GLY A 229 -11.73 11.87 -5.54
C GLY A 229 -12.01 12.30 -6.99
N GLY A 230 -11.78 11.38 -7.92
CA GLY A 230 -12.06 11.54 -9.34
C GLY A 230 -11.65 10.30 -10.12
N ASP A 231 -11.50 10.43 -11.43
CA ASP A 231 -11.21 9.30 -12.32
C ASP A 231 -9.79 8.75 -12.18
N ASP A 232 -8.84 9.53 -11.67
CA ASP A 232 -7.41 9.20 -11.58
C ASP A 232 -6.82 9.31 -10.17
N HIS A 233 -7.66 9.55 -9.15
CA HIS A 233 -7.21 9.64 -7.76
C HIS A 233 -8.32 9.35 -6.74
N LEU A 234 -7.88 8.81 -5.60
CA LEU A 234 -8.64 8.81 -4.35
C LEU A 234 -8.32 10.07 -3.54
N LEU A 235 -9.22 10.45 -2.65
CA LEU A 235 -8.95 11.42 -1.59
C LEU A 235 -8.58 10.67 -0.32
N LEU A 236 -7.43 11.02 0.25
CA LEU A 236 -7.00 10.62 1.58
C LEU A 236 -7.11 11.83 2.50
N THR A 237 -7.88 11.72 3.58
CA THR A 237 -7.84 12.69 4.69
C THR A 237 -7.15 12.04 5.88
N ALA A 238 -6.08 12.66 6.37
CA ALA A 238 -5.32 12.19 7.52
C ALA A 238 -5.53 13.12 8.72
N HIS A 239 -5.94 12.54 9.84
CA HIS A 239 -6.07 13.19 11.14
C HIS A 239 -4.99 12.63 12.05
N MET A 240 -3.89 13.36 12.20
CA MET A 240 -2.71 12.86 12.89
C MET A 240 -2.29 13.82 14.02
N PRO A 241 -1.72 13.29 15.12
CA PRO A 241 -1.22 14.10 16.22
C PRO A 241 -0.05 15.01 15.80
N PHE A 242 0.69 14.58 14.78
CA PHE A 242 1.83 15.28 14.18
C PHE A 242 2.01 14.83 12.72
N TRP A 243 2.75 15.59 11.91
CA TRP A 243 2.84 15.36 10.45
C TRP A 243 4.09 14.60 10.02
N GLU A 244 5.10 14.51 10.88
CA GLU A 244 6.36 13.80 10.68
C GLU A 244 6.11 12.39 10.11
N GLY A 245 6.79 12.06 9.01
CA GLY A 245 6.66 10.72 8.40
C GLY A 245 5.34 10.47 7.67
N LEU A 246 4.49 11.48 7.44
CA LEU A 246 3.23 11.35 6.68
C LEU A 246 3.42 10.63 5.34
N ILE A 247 4.54 10.83 4.64
CA ILE A 247 4.85 10.10 3.39
C ILE A 247 4.70 8.57 3.54
N HIS A 248 5.11 8.00 4.68
CA HIS A 248 5.01 6.56 4.94
C HIS A 248 3.58 6.13 5.25
N VAL A 249 2.80 7.00 5.91
CA VAL A 249 1.35 6.79 6.09
C VAL A 249 0.67 6.72 4.74
N VAL A 250 0.95 7.68 3.85
CA VAL A 250 0.36 7.71 2.50
C VAL A 250 0.77 6.49 1.68
N ASP A 251 2.05 6.12 1.70
CA ASP A 251 2.55 4.91 1.01
C ASP A 251 1.89 3.64 1.59
N ARG A 252 1.62 3.59 2.90
CA ARG A 252 0.92 2.46 3.53
C ARG A 252 -0.56 2.42 3.13
N VAL A 253 -1.23 3.57 3.05
CA VAL A 253 -2.60 3.66 2.51
C VAL A 253 -2.62 3.18 1.05
N GLY A 254 -1.67 3.61 0.23
CA GLY A 254 -1.55 3.18 -1.17
C GLY A 254 -1.46 1.66 -1.33
N ARG A 255 -0.62 1.00 -0.53
CA ARG A 255 -0.56 -0.48 -0.44
C ARG A 255 -1.84 -1.12 0.08
N MET A 256 -2.45 -0.54 1.13
CA MET A 256 -3.68 -1.06 1.73
C MET A 256 -4.82 -1.11 0.70
N VAL A 257 -4.98 -0.07 -0.12
CA VAL A 257 -6.01 -0.03 -1.18
C VAL A 257 -5.51 -0.53 -2.54
N GLY A 258 -4.25 -0.96 -2.63
CA GLY A 258 -3.66 -1.61 -3.81
C GLY A 258 -3.39 -0.70 -5.01
N VAL A 259 -3.40 0.63 -4.84
CA VAL A 259 -3.20 1.58 -5.97
C VAL A 259 -1.74 1.77 -6.38
N ASP A 260 -0.80 1.29 -5.57
CA ASP A 260 0.64 1.33 -5.86
C ASP A 260 1.11 0.16 -6.75
N ALA A 261 0.25 -0.83 -6.98
CA ALA A 261 0.56 -2.01 -7.80
C ALA A 261 0.04 -1.84 -9.24
N ASP A 262 0.90 -2.15 -10.22
CA ASP A 262 0.50 -2.23 -11.62
C ASP A 262 -0.24 -3.55 -11.87
N THR A 263 -1.51 -3.44 -12.23
CA THR A 263 -2.37 -4.60 -12.54
C THR A 263 -2.37 -4.95 -14.01
N ALA A 264 -1.86 -4.10 -14.89
CA ALA A 264 -1.95 -4.30 -16.33
C ALA A 264 -1.31 -5.63 -16.81
N PRO A 265 -0.16 -6.09 -16.27
CA PRO A 265 0.40 -7.39 -16.64
C PRO A 265 -0.51 -8.56 -16.26
N ALA A 266 -1.12 -8.51 -15.07
CA ALA A 266 -2.03 -9.55 -14.58
C ALA A 266 -3.35 -9.56 -15.38
N GLU A 267 -3.92 -8.37 -15.64
CA GLU A 267 -5.11 -8.20 -16.47
C GLU A 267 -4.89 -8.77 -17.87
N ALA A 268 -3.78 -8.44 -18.52
CA ALA A 268 -3.45 -8.94 -19.85
C ALA A 268 -3.24 -10.47 -19.87
N ALA A 269 -2.57 -11.03 -18.86
CA ALA A 269 -2.31 -12.47 -18.78
C ALA A 269 -3.57 -13.31 -18.53
N LEU A 270 -4.59 -12.74 -17.87
CA LEU A 270 -5.79 -13.45 -17.42
C LEU A 270 -7.07 -13.06 -18.18
N ALA A 271 -6.99 -12.13 -19.15
CA ALA A 271 -8.14 -11.60 -19.87
C ALA A 271 -8.95 -12.67 -20.63
N ASP A 272 -8.26 -13.67 -21.19
CA ASP A 272 -8.89 -14.75 -21.99
C ASP A 272 -9.20 -16.00 -21.16
N ASP A 273 -8.93 -15.99 -19.85
CA ASP A 273 -9.27 -17.10 -18.97
C ASP A 273 -10.81 -17.26 -18.88
N PRO A 274 -11.35 -18.49 -19.00
CA PRO A 274 -12.79 -18.71 -19.06
C PRO A 274 -13.52 -18.35 -17.75
N VAL A 275 -12.83 -18.37 -16.61
CA VAL A 275 -13.37 -18.02 -15.29
C VAL A 275 -13.11 -16.55 -14.98
N LEU A 276 -11.86 -16.10 -15.14
CA LEU A 276 -11.45 -14.75 -14.75
C LEU A 276 -11.81 -13.69 -15.79
N GLY A 277 -11.72 -13.98 -17.09
CA GLY A 277 -12.01 -13.02 -18.16
C GLY A 277 -13.37 -12.31 -18.04
N PRO A 278 -14.48 -13.02 -17.73
CA PRO A 278 -15.75 -12.38 -17.38
C PRO A 278 -15.68 -11.47 -16.16
N LEU A 279 -15.02 -11.90 -15.07
CA LEU A 279 -14.89 -11.14 -13.82
C LEU A 279 -14.04 -9.87 -14.00
N LEU A 280 -13.02 -9.92 -14.86
CA LEU A 280 -12.18 -8.77 -15.20
C LEU A 280 -12.98 -7.70 -15.97
N ARG A 281 -13.86 -8.13 -16.89
CA ARG A 281 -14.74 -7.21 -17.64
C ARG A 281 -15.83 -6.60 -16.75
N GLU A 282 -16.32 -7.33 -15.76
CA GLU A 282 -17.30 -6.83 -14.81
C GLU A 282 -16.69 -5.78 -13.85
N ARG A 283 -15.43 -5.98 -13.44
CA ARG A 283 -14.76 -5.14 -12.43
C ARG A 283 -13.41 -4.60 -12.91
N PRO A 284 -13.37 -3.78 -13.97
CA PRO A 284 -12.13 -3.30 -14.55
C PRO A 284 -11.31 -2.46 -13.55
N GLY A 285 -10.02 -2.79 -13.40
CA GLY A 285 -9.13 -2.08 -12.49
C GLY A 285 -9.38 -2.35 -11.01
N LEU A 286 -10.04 -3.46 -10.65
CA LEU A 286 -10.05 -3.96 -9.28
C LEU A 286 -8.61 -4.21 -8.81
N ARG A 287 -8.27 -3.69 -7.62
CA ARG A 287 -6.94 -3.85 -7.03
C ARG A 287 -6.94 -4.97 -6.01
N VAL A 288 -5.79 -5.61 -5.83
CA VAL A 288 -5.53 -6.52 -4.71
C VAL A 288 -5.32 -5.68 -3.46
N PRO A 289 -6.25 -5.68 -2.50
CA PRO A 289 -6.09 -4.85 -1.32
C PRO A 289 -5.07 -5.51 -0.39
N GLY A 290 -4.06 -4.74 0.03
CA GLY A 290 -3.11 -5.11 1.07
C GLY A 290 -3.69 -4.88 2.47
N ALA A 291 -2.86 -4.45 3.40
CA ALA A 291 -3.25 -4.22 4.79
C ALA A 291 -2.60 -2.97 5.38
N TRP A 292 -3.26 -2.35 6.37
CA TRP A 292 -2.62 -1.34 7.21
C TRP A 292 -1.69 -1.98 8.25
N GLY A 293 -2.22 -2.94 9.02
CA GLY A 293 -1.48 -3.71 10.02
C GLY A 293 -1.43 -5.18 9.64
N PHE A 294 -0.23 -5.70 9.38
CA PHE A 294 -0.07 -7.12 9.02
C PHE A 294 -0.46 -8.06 10.16
N PHE A 295 -0.14 -7.68 11.40
CA PHE A 295 -0.56 -8.43 12.58
C PHE A 295 -2.08 -8.50 12.72
N GLU A 296 -2.78 -7.38 12.51
CA GLU A 296 -4.24 -7.28 12.55
C GLU A 296 -4.90 -8.24 11.54
N VAL A 297 -4.41 -8.24 10.30
CA VAL A 297 -4.89 -9.17 9.27
C VAL A 297 -4.57 -10.62 9.60
N ALA A 298 -3.41 -10.91 10.18
CA ALA A 298 -3.09 -12.27 10.61
C ALA A 298 -3.99 -12.77 11.74
N VAL A 299 -4.38 -11.90 12.68
CA VAL A 299 -5.38 -12.23 13.70
C VAL A 299 -6.74 -12.52 13.06
N GLU A 300 -7.20 -11.72 12.09
CA GLU A 300 -8.43 -12.00 11.33
C GLU A 300 -8.34 -13.37 10.62
N ALA A 301 -7.25 -13.64 9.91
CA ALA A 301 -7.07 -14.87 9.14
C ALA A 301 -7.11 -16.11 10.05
N VAL A 302 -6.44 -16.06 11.22
CA VAL A 302 -6.47 -17.16 12.21
C VAL A 302 -7.89 -17.36 12.78
N LEU A 303 -8.65 -16.29 13.04
CA LEU A 303 -10.04 -16.41 13.47
C LEU A 303 -10.93 -17.03 12.38
N SER A 304 -10.63 -16.73 11.11
CA SER A 304 -11.39 -17.16 9.94
C SER A 304 -11.26 -18.66 9.66
N GLN A 305 -10.15 -19.27 10.06
CA GLN A 305 -9.98 -20.74 10.04
C GLN A 305 -11.14 -21.46 10.73
N TYR A 306 -11.57 -20.95 11.89
CA TYR A 306 -12.46 -21.67 12.80
C TYR A 306 -13.89 -21.13 12.81
N SER A 307 -14.21 -20.14 11.98
CA SER A 307 -15.49 -19.43 12.05
C SER A 307 -15.91 -18.83 10.71
N VAL A 308 -17.19 -18.51 10.61
CA VAL A 308 -17.76 -17.78 9.46
C VAL A 308 -17.63 -16.27 9.68
N ARG A 309 -17.59 -15.48 8.60
CA ARG A 309 -17.33 -14.02 8.63
C ARG A 309 -18.16 -13.25 9.66
N ALA A 310 -19.47 -13.49 9.74
CA ALA A 310 -20.34 -12.84 10.72
C ALA A 310 -19.96 -13.13 12.18
N ARG A 311 -19.40 -14.32 12.46
CA ARG A 311 -18.88 -14.68 13.78
C ARG A 311 -17.49 -14.10 14.02
N VAL A 312 -16.61 -14.14 13.03
CA VAL A 312 -15.28 -13.51 13.07
C VAL A 312 -15.39 -12.03 13.40
N ARG A 313 -16.31 -11.30 12.75
CA ARG A 313 -16.57 -9.88 13.03
C ARG A 313 -16.95 -9.61 14.49
N ARG A 314 -17.78 -10.47 15.10
CA ARG A 314 -18.13 -10.36 16.53
C ARG A 314 -16.96 -10.70 17.45
N GLN A 315 -16.15 -11.68 17.07
CA GLN A 315 -14.96 -12.07 17.83
C GLN A 315 -13.89 -10.97 17.80
N LEU A 316 -13.67 -10.35 16.64
CA LEU A 316 -12.79 -9.20 16.48
C LEU A 316 -13.28 -8.01 17.30
N ALA A 317 -14.57 -7.68 17.26
CA ALA A 317 -15.14 -6.62 18.09
C ALA A 317 -14.86 -6.88 19.58
N ALA A 318 -15.14 -8.11 20.06
CA ALA A 318 -14.92 -8.45 21.46
C ALA A 318 -13.42 -8.48 21.85
N LEU A 319 -12.54 -8.86 20.92
CA LEU A 319 -11.09 -8.82 21.10
C LEU A 319 -10.59 -7.37 21.20
N VAL A 320 -11.08 -6.48 20.32
CA VAL A 320 -10.73 -5.06 20.33
C VAL A 320 -11.24 -4.37 21.60
N GLU A 321 -12.45 -4.67 22.06
CA GLU A 321 -12.96 -4.13 23.33
C GLU A 321 -12.16 -4.64 24.55
N ALA A 322 -11.66 -5.88 24.50
CA ALA A 322 -10.93 -6.48 25.62
C ALA A 322 -9.45 -6.06 25.67
N ALA A 323 -8.80 -5.88 24.51
CA ALA A 323 -7.35 -5.69 24.42
C ALA A 323 -6.91 -4.45 23.63
N GLY A 324 -7.81 -3.80 22.90
CA GLY A 324 -7.52 -2.58 22.15
C GLY A 324 -7.42 -1.35 23.05
N GLN A 325 -6.73 -0.32 22.56
CA GLN A 325 -6.61 0.96 23.26
C GLN A 325 -7.77 1.87 22.87
N ARG A 326 -8.61 2.24 23.84
CA ARG A 326 -9.76 3.13 23.60
C ARG A 326 -9.29 4.54 23.25
N VAL A 327 -9.88 5.13 22.21
CA VAL A 327 -9.61 6.49 21.74
C VAL A 327 -10.88 7.33 21.88
N PRO A 328 -10.96 8.25 22.86
CA PRO A 328 -12.13 9.10 23.05
C PRO A 328 -12.37 10.07 21.89
N GLY A 329 -13.63 10.45 21.67
CA GLY A 329 -13.99 11.50 20.72
C GLY A 329 -14.02 11.10 19.25
N LEU A 330 -13.82 9.81 18.94
CA LEU A 330 -13.94 9.30 17.58
C LEU A 330 -15.41 9.14 17.15
N GLU A 331 -15.65 9.34 15.85
CA GLU A 331 -16.96 9.24 15.22
C GLU A 331 -17.05 8.05 14.25
N HIS A 332 -18.18 7.92 13.54
CA HIS A 332 -18.41 6.91 12.49
C HIS A 332 -18.22 5.44 12.93
N GLY A 333 -18.35 5.16 14.22
CA GLY A 333 -18.19 3.82 14.80
C GLY A 333 -16.74 3.42 15.08
N LEU A 334 -15.80 4.36 14.98
CA LEU A 334 -14.43 4.18 15.45
C LEU A 334 -14.38 4.44 16.95
N THR A 335 -13.66 3.60 17.69
CA THR A 335 -13.59 3.66 19.17
C THR A 335 -12.23 3.25 19.74
N HIS A 336 -11.43 2.46 19.01
CA HIS A 336 -10.19 1.86 19.52
C HIS A 336 -9.07 1.86 18.48
N LEU A 337 -7.83 1.82 18.94
CA LEU A 337 -6.71 1.25 18.19
C LEU A 337 -6.73 -0.27 18.35
N PHE A 338 -6.36 -0.99 17.28
CA PHE A 338 -6.18 -2.43 17.33
C PHE A 338 -5.04 -2.81 18.31
N PRO A 339 -5.17 -3.88 19.11
CA PRO A 339 -4.10 -4.30 20.03
C PRO A 339 -2.79 -4.63 19.32
N SER A 340 -1.67 -4.26 19.94
CA SER A 340 -0.34 -4.69 19.49
C SER A 340 -0.13 -6.19 19.73
N ALA A 341 0.91 -6.76 19.11
CA ALA A 341 1.27 -8.16 19.32
C ALA A 341 1.65 -8.44 20.78
N GLU A 342 2.39 -7.52 21.41
CA GLU A 342 2.79 -7.59 22.82
C GLU A 342 1.56 -7.58 23.73
N THR A 343 0.61 -6.69 23.42
CA THR A 343 -0.64 -6.56 24.19
C THR A 343 -1.47 -7.83 24.07
N LEU A 344 -1.67 -8.34 22.84
CA LEU A 344 -2.50 -9.52 22.61
C LEU A 344 -1.87 -10.81 23.19
N ALA A 345 -0.54 -10.91 23.18
CA ALA A 345 0.19 -12.04 23.76
C ALA A 345 -0.09 -12.21 25.27
N GLN A 346 -0.34 -11.09 25.97
CA GLN A 346 -0.55 -11.05 27.41
C GLN A 346 -2.03 -10.86 27.82
N ALA A 347 -2.91 -10.57 26.86
CA ALA A 347 -4.31 -10.26 27.14
C ALA A 347 -5.12 -11.44 27.71
N ASP A 348 -6.01 -11.14 28.65
CA ASP A 348 -7.08 -12.06 29.03
C ASP A 348 -8.22 -12.00 28.00
N LEU A 349 -8.27 -13.03 27.16
CA LEU A 349 -9.28 -13.17 26.10
C LEU A 349 -10.55 -13.87 26.56
N ALA A 350 -10.76 -14.09 27.87
CA ALA A 350 -12.01 -14.67 28.38
C ALA A 350 -13.24 -13.86 27.94
N GLY A 351 -13.12 -12.52 27.92
CA GLY A 351 -14.17 -11.61 27.45
C GLY A 351 -14.46 -11.69 25.94
N ALA A 352 -13.51 -12.17 25.13
CA ALA A 352 -13.64 -12.28 23.69
C ALA A 352 -14.48 -13.50 23.24
N ARG A 353 -14.89 -14.37 24.17
CA ARG A 353 -15.72 -15.58 23.92
C ARG A 353 -15.16 -16.47 22.80
N LEU A 354 -13.83 -16.56 22.71
CA LEU A 354 -13.13 -17.41 21.77
C LEU A 354 -13.08 -18.85 22.28
N PRO A 355 -13.14 -19.88 21.40
CA PRO A 355 -12.78 -21.23 21.79
C PRO A 355 -11.37 -21.27 22.41
N ALA A 356 -11.16 -22.11 23.43
CA ALA A 356 -9.89 -22.16 24.16
C ALA A 356 -8.69 -22.50 23.26
N THR A 357 -8.90 -23.30 22.22
CA THR A 357 -7.89 -23.61 21.19
C THR A 357 -7.54 -22.37 20.38
N THR A 358 -8.52 -21.66 19.82
CA THR A 358 -8.32 -20.42 19.05
C THR A 358 -7.63 -19.33 19.88
N ALA A 359 -8.05 -19.13 21.13
CA ALA A 359 -7.41 -18.16 22.03
C ALA A 359 -5.93 -18.52 22.30
N ARG A 360 -5.61 -19.81 22.40
CA ARG A 360 -4.22 -20.28 22.56
C ARG A 360 -3.41 -20.03 21.30
N THR A 361 -3.94 -20.37 20.12
CA THR A 361 -3.28 -20.11 18.82
C THR A 361 -2.98 -18.62 18.67
N LEU A 362 -3.95 -17.74 18.93
CA LEU A 362 -3.74 -16.28 18.82
C LEU A 362 -2.66 -15.77 19.78
N ARG A 363 -2.65 -16.22 21.04
CA ARG A 363 -1.60 -15.80 21.99
C ARG A 363 -0.22 -16.31 21.61
N THR A 364 -0.11 -17.57 21.17
CA THR A 364 1.16 -18.14 20.69
C THR A 364 1.66 -17.37 19.46
N PHE A 365 0.78 -17.09 18.51
CA PHE A 365 1.11 -16.30 17.33
C PHE A 365 1.54 -14.87 17.70
N ALA A 366 0.77 -14.18 18.55
CA ALA A 366 1.09 -12.84 19.02
C ALA A 366 2.43 -12.78 19.75
N ALA A 367 2.73 -13.76 20.60
CA ALA A 367 4.03 -13.86 21.26
C ALA A 367 5.19 -14.08 20.27
N ALA A 368 4.97 -14.87 19.21
CA ALA A 368 5.97 -15.07 18.16
C ALA A 368 6.23 -13.78 17.37
N VAL A 369 5.18 -13.05 16.99
CA VAL A 369 5.32 -11.75 16.29
C VAL A 369 5.99 -10.69 17.18
N ALA A 370 5.66 -10.65 18.48
CA ALA A 370 6.29 -9.74 19.43
C ALA A 370 7.77 -10.07 19.69
N ALA A 371 8.17 -11.33 19.53
CA ALA A 371 9.56 -11.77 19.70
C ALA A 371 10.39 -11.63 18.41
N ASP A 372 9.74 -11.68 17.25
CA ASP A 372 10.37 -11.61 15.94
C ASP A 372 9.56 -10.71 14.99
N GLU A 373 10.00 -9.46 14.88
CA GLU A 373 9.40 -8.46 13.99
C GLU A 373 9.52 -8.84 12.49
N THR A 374 10.35 -9.82 12.14
CA THR A 374 10.55 -10.27 10.75
C THR A 374 9.56 -11.35 10.32
N LEU A 375 8.80 -11.92 11.25
CA LEU A 375 7.82 -12.99 10.96
C LEU A 375 6.73 -12.55 9.95
N LEU A 376 6.43 -11.25 9.91
CA LEU A 376 5.49 -10.64 8.96
C LEU A 376 6.20 -9.66 8.01
N ASP A 377 7.47 -9.91 7.65
CA ASP A 377 8.22 -9.12 6.68
C ASP A 377 7.60 -9.26 5.27
N PRO A 378 6.99 -8.21 4.70
CA PRO A 378 6.45 -8.26 3.34
C PRO A 378 7.54 -8.44 2.27
N GLY A 379 8.81 -8.29 2.64
CA GLY A 379 9.97 -8.53 1.77
C GLY A 379 10.51 -9.96 1.79
N ALA A 380 9.94 -10.88 2.60
CA ALA A 380 10.28 -12.30 2.53
C ALA A 380 9.80 -12.92 1.21
N SER A 381 10.32 -14.09 0.84
CA SER A 381 9.75 -14.85 -0.28
C SER A 381 8.42 -15.48 0.14
N LEU A 382 7.51 -15.77 -0.80
CA LEU A 382 6.24 -16.43 -0.49
C LEU A 382 6.45 -17.79 0.21
N ALA A 383 7.47 -18.53 -0.21
CA ALA A 383 7.81 -19.83 0.38
C ALA A 383 8.29 -19.67 1.82
N ASP A 384 9.20 -18.73 2.09
CA ASP A 384 9.72 -18.50 3.44
C ASP A 384 8.63 -17.95 4.37
N CYS A 385 7.83 -17.00 3.89
CA CYS A 385 6.71 -16.43 4.64
C CYS A 385 5.72 -17.53 5.07
N THR A 386 5.31 -18.40 4.13
CA THR A 386 4.33 -19.45 4.45
C THR A 386 4.91 -20.57 5.31
N ALA A 387 6.18 -20.94 5.11
CA ALA A 387 6.88 -21.89 5.96
C ALA A 387 7.03 -21.39 7.40
N ALA A 388 7.42 -20.12 7.59
CA ALA A 388 7.56 -19.52 8.91
C ALA A 388 6.22 -19.47 9.67
N LEU A 389 5.14 -19.07 8.98
CA LEU A 389 3.81 -19.00 9.58
C LEU A 389 3.26 -20.39 9.94
N THR A 390 3.41 -21.38 9.06
CA THR A 390 2.89 -22.74 9.33
C THR A 390 3.71 -23.54 10.34
N ALA A 391 4.94 -23.12 10.64
CA ALA A 391 5.71 -23.66 11.75
C ALA A 391 5.06 -23.34 13.12
N LEU A 392 4.18 -22.34 13.20
CA LEU A 392 3.49 -21.98 14.42
C LEU A 392 2.27 -22.89 14.68
N PRO A 393 2.07 -23.38 15.92
CA PRO A 393 0.98 -24.28 16.24
C PRO A 393 -0.40 -23.69 15.94
N GLY A 394 -1.16 -24.37 15.08
CA GLY A 394 -2.55 -24.01 14.77
C GLY A 394 -2.72 -23.05 13.59
N ILE A 395 -1.65 -22.65 12.91
CA ILE A 395 -1.75 -21.88 11.66
C ILE A 395 -1.74 -22.86 10.48
N GLU A 396 -2.81 -22.83 9.70
CA GLU A 396 -2.96 -23.69 8.52
C GLU A 396 -2.31 -23.07 7.27
N GLN A 397 -1.95 -23.91 6.30
CA GLN A 397 -1.32 -23.45 5.05
C GLN A 397 -2.15 -22.40 4.32
N SER A 398 -3.47 -22.58 4.25
CA SER A 398 -4.37 -21.62 3.59
C SER A 398 -4.40 -20.28 4.32
N THR A 399 -4.31 -20.27 5.65
CA THR A 399 -4.22 -19.04 6.46
C THR A 399 -2.90 -18.32 6.24
N ALA A 400 -1.79 -19.07 6.19
CA ALA A 400 -0.50 -18.48 5.84
C ALA A 400 -0.53 -17.84 4.43
N GLN A 401 -1.24 -18.45 3.48
CA GLN A 401 -1.48 -17.88 2.15
C GLN A 401 -2.40 -16.64 2.19
N GLU A 402 -3.41 -16.60 3.06
CA GLU A 402 -4.29 -15.42 3.24
C GLU A 402 -3.49 -14.24 3.79
N ILE A 403 -2.63 -14.49 4.78
CA ILE A 403 -1.69 -13.50 5.33
C ILE A 403 -0.74 -13.02 4.24
N ALA A 404 -0.11 -13.94 3.49
CA ALA A 404 0.82 -13.60 2.41
C ALA A 404 0.15 -12.77 1.30
N LEU A 405 -1.09 -13.10 0.92
CA LEU A 405 -1.86 -12.32 -0.05
C LEU A 405 -1.99 -10.87 0.41
N ARG A 406 -2.33 -10.67 1.69
CA ARG A 406 -2.53 -9.34 2.29
C ARG A 406 -1.24 -8.59 2.62
N LEU A 407 -0.12 -9.31 2.72
CA LEU A 407 1.25 -8.75 2.73
C LEU A 407 1.69 -8.22 1.35
N GLY A 408 0.99 -8.62 0.27
CA GLY A 408 1.25 -8.17 -1.09
C GLY A 408 1.95 -9.20 -1.99
N HIS A 409 2.01 -10.48 -1.59
CA HIS A 409 2.55 -11.53 -2.45
C HIS A 409 1.61 -11.80 -3.63
N ALA A 410 2.04 -11.45 -4.85
CA ALA A 410 1.23 -11.52 -6.07
C ALA A 410 0.74 -12.94 -6.42
N ASP A 411 1.43 -13.96 -5.91
CA ASP A 411 1.18 -15.36 -6.24
C ASP A 411 0.62 -16.18 -5.06
N ALA A 412 0.22 -15.52 -3.97
CA ALA A 412 -0.42 -16.16 -2.83
C ALA A 412 -1.87 -16.58 -3.16
N PHE A 413 -2.29 -17.74 -2.65
CA PHE A 413 -3.62 -18.31 -2.96
C PHE A 413 -4.21 -19.09 -1.78
N PRO A 414 -5.11 -18.47 -0.98
CA PRO A 414 -5.75 -19.11 0.17
C PRO A 414 -6.93 -19.99 -0.25
N ALA A 415 -6.65 -21.15 -0.85
CA ALA A 415 -7.65 -22.00 -1.52
C ALA A 415 -8.86 -22.42 -0.66
N THR A 416 -8.71 -22.44 0.67
CA THR A 416 -9.79 -22.80 1.61
C THR A 416 -10.38 -21.59 2.34
N GLU A 417 -10.08 -20.37 1.90
CA GLU A 417 -10.83 -19.18 2.32
C GLU A 417 -12.28 -19.38 1.85
N ARG A 418 -13.24 -19.24 2.77
CA ARG A 418 -14.62 -19.72 2.54
C ARG A 418 -15.31 -19.08 1.34
N THR A 419 -15.11 -17.78 1.12
CA THR A 419 -15.73 -17.08 -0.02
C THR A 419 -15.09 -17.56 -1.31
N LEU A 420 -13.76 -17.67 -1.36
CA LEU A 420 -13.04 -18.22 -2.50
C LEU A 420 -13.44 -19.67 -2.79
N GLU A 421 -13.50 -20.52 -1.79
CA GLU A 421 -13.91 -21.93 -1.90
C GLU A 421 -15.33 -22.05 -2.47
N THR A 422 -16.26 -21.22 -1.99
CA THR A 422 -17.64 -21.16 -2.50
C THR A 422 -17.67 -20.77 -3.98
N MET A 423 -16.93 -19.73 -4.37
CA MET A 423 -16.86 -19.29 -5.76
C MET A 423 -16.23 -20.35 -6.67
N LEU A 424 -15.20 -21.05 -6.20
CA LEU A 424 -14.59 -22.17 -6.95
C LEU A 424 -15.57 -23.35 -7.10
N LEU A 425 -16.48 -23.57 -6.15
CA LEU A 425 -17.55 -24.56 -6.27
C LEU A 425 -18.62 -24.13 -7.29
N GLU A 426 -19.05 -22.87 -7.26
CA GLU A 426 -20.08 -22.33 -8.17
C GLU A 426 -19.65 -22.33 -9.64
N HIS A 427 -18.35 -22.19 -9.91
CA HIS A 427 -17.80 -22.29 -11.25
C HIS A 427 -17.54 -23.76 -11.69
N ASP A 428 -18.00 -24.76 -10.93
CA ASP A 428 -17.77 -26.21 -11.15
C ASP A 428 -16.26 -26.57 -11.22
N VAL A 429 -15.45 -25.80 -10.51
CA VAL A 429 -13.99 -25.85 -10.52
C VAL A 429 -13.42 -26.65 -9.34
N SER A 430 -14.22 -26.96 -8.32
CA SER A 430 -13.75 -27.52 -7.03
C SER A 430 -12.89 -28.78 -7.14
N ALA A 431 -13.24 -29.74 -8.01
CA ALA A 431 -12.43 -30.95 -8.21
C ALA A 431 -11.05 -30.68 -8.83
N ASN A 432 -10.83 -29.49 -9.41
CA ASN A 432 -9.63 -29.05 -10.10
C ASN A 432 -9.03 -27.76 -9.51
N ALA A 433 -9.46 -27.29 -8.33
CA ALA A 433 -9.05 -26.00 -7.77
C ALA A 433 -7.52 -25.81 -7.72
N GLY A 434 -6.77 -26.85 -7.34
CA GLY A 434 -5.30 -26.82 -7.35
C GLY A 434 -4.69 -26.72 -8.77
N ARG A 435 -5.32 -27.34 -9.78
CA ARG A 435 -4.88 -27.29 -11.18
C ARG A 435 -5.19 -25.92 -11.82
N LEU A 436 -6.34 -25.32 -11.49
CA LEU A 436 -6.72 -24.00 -11.98
C LEU A 436 -5.91 -22.89 -11.31
N ALA A 437 -5.67 -22.98 -10.00
CA ALA A 437 -4.74 -22.08 -9.34
C ALA A 437 -3.35 -22.10 -10.01
N ALA A 438 -2.85 -23.28 -10.42
CA ALA A 438 -1.57 -23.38 -11.12
C ALA A 438 -1.58 -22.67 -12.49
N ALA A 439 -2.72 -22.62 -13.19
CA ALA A 439 -2.84 -21.90 -14.47
C ALA A 439 -2.77 -20.37 -14.31
N TRP A 440 -3.08 -19.85 -13.13
CA TRP A 440 -3.05 -18.42 -12.84
C TRP A 440 -1.70 -17.92 -12.31
N HIS A 441 -0.69 -18.77 -12.17
CA HIS A 441 0.66 -18.34 -11.82
C HIS A 441 1.24 -17.39 -12.89
N PRO A 442 1.92 -16.27 -12.51
CA PRO A 442 2.28 -15.84 -11.15
C PRO A 442 1.29 -14.85 -10.49
N TRP A 443 0.04 -14.81 -10.94
CA TRP A 443 -0.98 -13.81 -10.59
C TRP A 443 -2.12 -14.37 -9.72
N ARG A 444 -1.84 -15.42 -8.93
CA ARG A 444 -2.88 -16.10 -8.15
C ARG A 444 -3.59 -15.20 -7.13
N ALA A 445 -2.91 -14.21 -6.54
CA ALA A 445 -3.54 -13.27 -5.60
C ALA A 445 -4.54 -12.36 -6.31
N PHE A 446 -4.24 -11.96 -7.56
CA PHE A 446 -5.13 -11.18 -8.41
C PHE A 446 -6.39 -11.99 -8.75
N ALA A 447 -6.22 -13.25 -9.17
CA ALA A 447 -7.31 -14.18 -9.43
C ALA A 447 -8.21 -14.39 -8.19
N ALA A 448 -7.59 -14.70 -7.04
CA ALA A 448 -8.31 -14.88 -5.77
C ALA A 448 -9.12 -13.64 -5.39
N THR A 449 -8.58 -12.44 -5.58
CA THR A 449 -9.27 -11.18 -5.29
C THR A 449 -10.52 -11.01 -6.15
N HIS A 450 -10.44 -11.28 -7.46
CA HIS A 450 -11.60 -11.19 -8.36
C HIS A 450 -12.70 -12.20 -8.01
N LEU A 451 -12.32 -13.42 -7.65
CA LEU A 451 -13.27 -14.45 -7.20
C LEU A 451 -13.93 -14.05 -5.89
N ILE A 452 -13.14 -13.68 -4.87
CA ILE A 452 -13.68 -13.24 -3.58
C ILE A 452 -14.64 -12.06 -3.79
N ALA A 453 -14.23 -11.03 -4.54
CA ALA A 453 -15.06 -9.86 -4.81
C ALA A 453 -16.38 -10.20 -5.53
N ALA A 454 -16.44 -11.30 -6.30
CA ALA A 454 -17.68 -11.76 -6.91
C ALA A 454 -18.67 -12.31 -5.88
N GLY A 455 -18.16 -12.94 -4.81
CA GLY A 455 -18.97 -13.46 -3.71
C GLY A 455 -19.39 -12.40 -2.69
N VAL A 456 -18.86 -11.17 -2.78
CA VAL A 456 -19.23 -10.06 -1.89
C VAL A 456 -20.31 -9.20 -2.55
N PRO A 457 -21.50 -9.07 -1.93
CA PRO A 457 -22.51 -8.14 -2.42
C PRO A 457 -21.95 -6.71 -2.44
N THR A 458 -21.99 -6.06 -3.60
CA THR A 458 -21.69 -4.62 -3.66
C THR A 458 -22.86 -3.88 -3.04
N PRO A 459 -22.65 -2.98 -2.06
CA PRO A 459 -23.73 -2.17 -1.51
C PRO A 459 -24.45 -1.42 -2.66
N ALA A 460 -25.78 -1.46 -2.68
CA ALA A 460 -26.54 -0.64 -3.62
C ALA A 460 -26.17 0.84 -3.39
N ALA A 461 -25.86 1.53 -4.49
CA ALA A 461 -25.44 2.93 -4.51
C ALA A 461 -26.52 3.88 -3.96
#